data_AF-A0A3S1N639-F1
#
_entry.id   AF-A0A3S1N639-F1
#
_cell.length_a   1.000
_cell.length_b   1.000
_cell.length_c   1.000
_cell.angle_alpha   90.00
_cell.angle_beta   90.00
_cell.angle_gamma   90.00
#
_symmetry.space_group_name_H-M   'P 1'
#
loop_
_entity.id
_entity.type
_entity.pdbx_description
1 polymer ?
#
loop_
_entity_poly.entity_id
_entity_poly.type
_entity_poly.pdbx_seq_one_letter_code
_entity_poly.pdbx_strand_id
1 'polypeptide(L)'
;MTLALRASITPAFHGYAVAAVLLSATVLAGCATPEKPPRIAYDAYVPPLPAMPAAATYEKPKPLHVPPGWIPARGGAAANSPTAQVESANAAARVQPRREGYYNAIQIYPWSEGALYQVYA
;
A
#
# COMPACT_ATOMS: atom_id res chain seq x y z
N MET A 1 -46.34 19.96 32.35
CA MET A 1 -46.97 18.77 32.97
C MET A 1 -45.91 17.70 33.11
N THR A 2 -45.30 17.63 34.29
CA THR A 2 -44.28 16.65 34.68
C THR A 2 -44.97 15.39 35.18
N LEU A 3 -44.77 14.25 34.51
CA LEU A 3 -45.18 12.95 35.05
C LEU A 3 -43.98 12.35 35.78
N ALA A 4 -44.02 12.41 37.10
CA ALA A 4 -43.09 11.71 37.97
C ALA A 4 -43.38 10.20 37.91
N LEU A 5 -42.44 9.41 37.39
CA LEU A 5 -42.52 7.96 37.44
C LEU A 5 -42.18 7.51 38.88
N ARG A 6 -43.21 7.27 39.70
CA ARG A 6 -43.04 6.50 40.94
C ARG A 6 -42.93 5.02 40.57
N ALA A 7 -41.72 4.48 40.61
CA ALA A 7 -41.50 3.04 40.56
C ALA A 7 -41.89 2.44 41.93
N SER A 8 -42.98 1.68 41.95
CA SER A 8 -43.41 0.90 43.12
C SER A 8 -42.45 -0.27 43.28
N ILE A 9 -41.52 -0.19 44.23
CA ILE A 9 -40.53 -1.25 44.40
C ILE A 9 -41.05 -2.30 45.40
N THR A 10 -41.53 -3.43 44.89
CA THR A 10 -41.89 -4.61 45.69
C THR A 10 -40.62 -5.36 46.16
N PRO A 11 -40.62 -6.03 47.33
CA PRO A 11 -39.44 -6.69 47.88
C PRO A 11 -38.90 -7.82 47.00
N ALA A 12 -39.78 -8.48 46.24
CA ALA A 12 -39.39 -9.47 45.24
C ALA A 12 -38.57 -8.84 44.10
N PHE A 13 -38.91 -7.62 43.66
CA PHE A 13 -38.20 -6.91 42.60
C PHE A 13 -36.78 -6.52 43.01
N HIS A 14 -36.58 -6.14 44.28
CA HIS A 14 -35.24 -5.92 44.84
C HIS A 14 -34.42 -7.21 44.88
N GLY A 15 -35.04 -8.34 45.24
CA GLY A 15 -34.37 -9.65 45.22
C GLY A 15 -33.88 -10.05 43.83
N TYR A 16 -34.73 -9.89 42.81
CA TYR A 16 -34.36 -10.18 41.42
C TYR A 16 -33.32 -9.20 40.87
N ALA A 17 -33.41 -7.91 41.20
CA ALA A 17 -32.41 -6.92 40.80
C ALA A 17 -31.03 -7.22 41.42
N VAL A 18 -31.00 -7.57 42.70
CA VAL A 18 -29.75 -7.97 43.38
C VAL A 18 -29.18 -9.26 42.77
N ALA A 19 -30.03 -10.26 42.51
CA ALA A 19 -29.58 -11.50 41.85
C ALA A 19 -29.03 -11.25 40.44
N ALA A 20 -29.68 -10.38 39.66
CA ALA A 20 -29.21 -10.01 38.32
C ALA A 20 -27.87 -9.25 38.37
N VAL A 21 -27.69 -8.34 39.33
CA VAL A 21 -26.41 -7.63 39.53
C VAL A 21 -25.30 -8.60 39.94
N LEU A 22 -25.57 -9.53 40.87
CA LEU A 22 -24.60 -10.53 41.30
C LEU A 22 -24.20 -11.48 40.15
N LEU A 23 -25.17 -11.95 39.36
CA LEU A 23 -24.91 -12.78 38.18
C LEU A 23 -24.13 -12.02 37.10
N SER A 24 -24.43 -10.74 36.90
CA SER A 24 -23.71 -9.93 35.92
C SER A 24 -22.26 -9.71 36.36
N ALA A 25 -22.04 -9.42 37.65
CA ALA A 25 -20.71 -9.23 38.21
C ALA A 25 -19.83 -10.49 38.12
N THR A 26 -20.40 -11.69 38.32
CA THR A 26 -19.63 -12.95 38.21
C THR A 26 -19.26 -13.27 36.76
N VAL A 27 -20.16 -13.01 35.80
CA VAL A 27 -19.86 -13.18 34.36
C VAL A 27 -18.77 -12.20 33.91
N LEU A 28 -18.84 -10.93 34.32
CA LEU A 28 -17.82 -9.94 33.96
C LEU A 28 -16.45 -10.27 34.58
N ALA A 29 -16.41 -10.76 35.82
CA ALA A 29 -15.17 -11.19 36.48
C ALA A 29 -14.53 -12.42 35.80
N GLY A 30 -15.35 -13.33 35.24
CA GLY A 30 -14.87 -14.49 34.49
C GLY A 30 -14.22 -14.16 33.14
N CYS A 31 -14.57 -13.03 32.51
CA CYS A 31 -13.98 -12.60 31.24
C CYS A 31 -12.62 -11.90 31.39
N ALA A 32 -12.21 -11.57 32.62
CA ALA A 32 -10.97 -10.85 32.90
C ALA A 32 -9.81 -11.76 33.34
N THR A 33 -9.99 -13.08 33.37
CA THR A 33 -8.90 -14.01 33.71
C THR A 33 -7.92 -14.14 32.54
N PRO A 34 -6.69 -13.60 32.63
CA PRO A 34 -5.71 -13.77 31.57
C PRO A 34 -5.28 -15.24 31.52
N GLU A 35 -5.61 -15.93 30.43
CA GLU A 35 -5.10 -17.28 30.18
C GLU A 35 -3.60 -17.19 29.89
N LYS A 36 -2.79 -17.42 30.93
CA LYS A 36 -1.34 -17.42 30.76
C LYS A 36 -0.95 -18.71 30.05
N PRO A 37 -0.26 -18.63 28.89
CA PRO A 37 0.27 -19.81 28.23
C PRO A 37 1.12 -20.64 29.21
N PRO A 38 1.07 -21.98 29.14
CA PRO A 38 1.88 -22.82 29.99
C PRO A 38 3.36 -22.44 29.85
N ARG A 39 4.10 -22.43 30.97
CA ARG A 39 5.54 -22.19 30.93
C ARG A 39 6.21 -23.39 30.27
N ILE A 40 6.74 -23.19 29.07
CA ILE A 40 7.59 -24.16 28.39
C ILE A 40 8.99 -24.03 28.97
N ALA A 41 9.57 -25.15 29.42
CA ALA A 41 10.96 -25.21 29.84
C ALA A 41 11.85 -25.17 28.58
N TYR A 42 12.91 -24.37 28.63
CA TYR A 42 13.91 -24.34 27.56
C TYR A 42 14.91 -25.48 27.73
N ASP A 43 15.49 -25.92 26.61
CA ASP A 43 16.57 -26.89 26.61
C ASP A 43 17.79 -26.34 27.38
N ALA A 44 18.37 -27.15 28.26
CA ALA A 44 19.55 -26.78 29.04
C ALA A 44 20.79 -26.53 28.16
N TYR A 45 20.76 -27.07 26.93
CA TYR A 45 21.82 -26.90 25.95
C TYR A 45 21.22 -26.92 24.54
N VAL A 46 21.53 -25.89 23.76
CA VAL A 46 21.21 -25.81 22.33
C VAL A 46 22.54 -25.84 21.56
N PRO A 47 22.78 -26.85 20.71
CA PRO A 47 24.00 -26.88 19.92
C PRO A 47 24.06 -25.66 18.97
N PRO A 48 25.26 -25.15 18.66
CA PRO A 48 25.40 -24.04 17.73
C PRO A 48 24.83 -24.41 16.37
N LEU A 49 24.05 -23.48 15.78
CA LEU A 49 23.55 -23.63 14.41
C LEU A 49 24.73 -23.85 13.45
N PRO A 50 24.56 -24.67 12.41
CA PRO A 50 25.59 -24.85 11.40
C PRO A 50 25.96 -23.50 10.79
N ALA A 51 27.23 -23.34 10.41
CA ALA A 51 27.69 -22.14 9.75
C ALA A 51 26.80 -21.84 8.54
N MET A 52 26.21 -20.65 8.51
CA MET A 52 25.41 -20.22 7.37
C MET A 52 26.30 -20.32 6.13
N PRO A 53 25.84 -20.98 5.04
CA PRO A 53 26.58 -20.95 3.79
C PRO A 53 26.81 -19.49 3.42
N ALA A 54 28.00 -19.18 2.92
CA ALA A 54 28.32 -17.85 2.44
C ALA A 54 27.19 -17.39 1.53
N ALA A 55 26.62 -16.21 1.81
CA ALA A 55 25.52 -15.68 1.03
C ALA A 55 25.94 -15.75 -0.44
N ALA A 56 25.21 -16.55 -1.23
CA ALA A 56 25.43 -16.61 -2.67
C ALA A 56 25.46 -15.16 -3.13
N THR A 57 26.54 -14.77 -3.81
CA THR A 57 26.69 -13.42 -4.34
C THR A 57 25.45 -13.19 -5.18
N TYR A 58 24.55 -12.34 -4.68
CA TYR A 58 23.25 -12.14 -5.31
C TYR A 58 23.56 -11.40 -6.60
N GLU A 59 23.74 -12.14 -7.70
CA GLU A 59 23.81 -11.54 -9.02
C GLU A 59 22.47 -10.85 -9.22
N LYS A 60 22.48 -9.53 -9.11
CA LYS A 60 21.29 -8.71 -9.29
C LYS A 60 20.71 -9.09 -10.65
N PRO A 61 19.45 -9.56 -10.71
CA PRO A 61 18.87 -10.00 -11.97
C PRO A 61 19.02 -8.90 -13.02
N LYS A 62 19.73 -9.22 -14.11
CA LYS A 62 19.87 -8.27 -15.22
C LYS A 62 18.49 -8.06 -15.84
N PRO A 63 18.05 -6.81 -16.06
CA PRO A 63 16.79 -6.56 -16.75
C PRO A 63 16.79 -7.25 -18.11
N LEU A 64 15.73 -8.03 -18.39
CA LEU A 64 15.57 -8.75 -19.65
C LEU A 64 15.56 -7.81 -20.85
N HIS A 65 15.00 -6.61 -20.67
CA HIS A 65 14.91 -5.59 -21.71
C HIS A 65 15.27 -4.22 -21.12
N VAL A 66 16.34 -3.63 -21.61
CA VAL A 66 16.76 -2.27 -21.29
C VAL A 66 16.33 -1.37 -22.46
N PRO A 67 15.62 -0.26 -22.22
CA PRO A 67 15.28 0.67 -23.29
C PRO A 67 16.54 1.19 -23.99
N PRO A 68 16.52 1.34 -25.33
CA PRO A 68 17.62 1.93 -26.06
C PRO A 68 17.80 3.40 -25.65
N GLY A 69 19.00 3.93 -25.87
CA GLY A 69 19.26 5.36 -25.70
C GLY A 69 18.30 6.21 -26.54
N TRP A 70 17.89 7.36 -26.01
CA TRP A 70 17.02 8.30 -26.68
C TRP A 70 17.81 9.45 -27.30
N ILE A 71 17.39 9.88 -28.49
CA ILE A 71 17.94 11.06 -29.15
C ILE A 71 16.90 12.19 -29.04
N PRO A 72 17.24 13.31 -28.37
CA PRO A 72 16.35 14.47 -28.30
C PRO A 72 15.95 14.99 -29.68
N ALA A 73 14.70 15.44 -29.79
CA ALA A 73 14.24 16.17 -30.97
C ALA A 73 14.99 17.51 -31.09
N ARG A 74 15.49 17.82 -32.29
CA ARG A 74 16.21 19.06 -32.60
C ARG A 74 15.38 19.96 -33.51
N GLY A 75 14.19 20.34 -33.04
CA GLY A 75 13.30 21.26 -33.76
C GLY A 75 12.76 20.73 -35.08
N GLY A 76 11.79 21.45 -35.64
CA GLY A 76 11.17 21.12 -36.93
C GLY A 76 11.93 21.67 -38.12
N ALA A 77 11.63 21.14 -39.32
CA ALA A 77 12.10 21.72 -40.57
C ALA A 77 11.65 23.19 -40.71
N ALA A 78 12.48 24.01 -41.36
CA ALA A 78 12.13 25.38 -41.68
C ALA A 78 10.90 25.41 -42.60
N ALA A 79 10.00 26.36 -42.34
CA ALA A 79 8.75 26.52 -43.06
C ALA A 79 8.53 27.97 -43.50
N ASN A 80 7.74 28.14 -44.57
CA ASN A 80 7.56 29.43 -45.23
C ASN A 80 6.50 30.33 -44.58
N SER A 81 5.93 29.94 -43.43
CA SER A 81 4.99 30.75 -42.66
C SER A 81 5.19 30.54 -41.15
N PRO A 82 4.84 31.54 -40.31
CA PRO A 82 4.93 31.40 -38.86
C PRO A 82 4.14 30.20 -38.32
N THR A 83 2.92 29.99 -38.81
CA THR A 83 2.08 28.86 -38.38
C THR A 83 2.72 27.52 -38.74
N ALA A 84 3.17 27.35 -39.98
CA ALA A 84 3.83 26.13 -40.42
C ALA A 84 5.15 25.88 -39.66
N GLN A 85 5.86 26.93 -39.24
CA GLN A 85 7.07 26.83 -38.44
C GLN A 85 6.76 26.25 -37.04
N VAL A 86 5.69 26.73 -36.40
CA VAL A 86 5.24 26.24 -35.10
C VAL A 86 4.74 24.80 -35.19
N GLU A 87 3.95 24.48 -36.22
CA GLU A 87 3.46 23.12 -36.46
C GLU A 87 4.60 22.14 -36.70
N SER A 88 5.59 22.52 -37.51
CA SER A 88 6.80 21.74 -37.76
C SER A 88 7.59 21.51 -36.46
N ALA A 89 7.77 22.55 -35.65
CA ALA A 89 8.45 22.45 -34.36
C ALA A 89 7.70 21.54 -33.38
N ASN A 90 6.38 21.68 -33.28
CA ASN A 90 5.54 20.85 -32.42
C ASN A 90 5.54 19.39 -32.89
N ALA A 91 5.48 19.15 -34.20
CA ALA A 91 5.56 17.81 -34.76
C ALA A 91 6.90 17.13 -34.44
N ALA A 92 8.00 17.87 -34.54
CA ALA A 92 9.32 17.35 -34.16
C ALA A 92 9.44 17.09 -32.66
N ALA A 93 8.83 17.94 -31.81
CA ALA A 93 8.89 17.81 -30.37
C ALA A 93 7.97 16.71 -29.78
N ARG A 94 6.98 16.23 -30.53
CA ARG A 94 5.90 15.37 -30.00
C ARG A 94 6.38 13.95 -29.71
N VAL A 95 6.18 13.50 -28.48
CA VAL A 95 6.43 12.14 -28.00
C VAL A 95 5.10 11.51 -27.61
N GLN A 96 4.71 10.45 -28.33
CA GLN A 96 3.41 9.79 -28.16
C GLN A 96 3.54 8.43 -27.49
N PRO A 97 2.48 7.97 -26.79
CA PRO A 97 2.37 6.58 -26.37
C PRO A 97 2.46 5.67 -27.59
N ARG A 98 3.38 4.71 -27.57
CA ARG A 98 3.59 3.74 -28.65
C ARG A 98 3.65 2.32 -28.09
N ARG A 99 3.17 1.34 -28.85
CA ARG A 99 3.16 -0.06 -28.44
C ARG A 99 4.60 -0.60 -28.27
N GLU A 100 5.52 -0.11 -29.08
CA GLU A 100 6.95 -0.44 -29.03
C GLU A 100 7.69 0.30 -27.90
N GLY A 101 7.01 1.19 -27.17
CA GLY A 101 7.55 1.95 -26.04
C GLY A 101 7.32 1.27 -24.68
N TYR A 102 6.66 0.11 -24.68
CA TYR A 102 6.51 -0.71 -23.49
C TYR A 102 7.74 -1.59 -23.30
N TYR A 103 8.42 -1.39 -22.17
CA TYR A 103 9.52 -2.24 -21.73
C TYR A 103 9.04 -2.98 -20.50
N ASN A 104 8.90 -4.31 -20.61
CA ASN A 104 8.20 -5.13 -19.64
C ASN A 104 6.71 -4.67 -19.51
N ALA A 105 6.25 -4.35 -18.30
CA ALA A 105 4.89 -3.88 -18.03
C ALA A 105 4.78 -2.35 -17.85
N ILE A 106 5.83 -1.59 -18.21
CA ILE A 106 5.86 -0.13 -18.04
C ILE A 106 6.04 0.59 -19.38
N GLN A 107 5.38 1.72 -19.53
CA GLN A 107 5.61 2.63 -20.65
C GLN A 107 6.69 3.64 -20.27
N ILE A 108 7.72 3.74 -21.09
CA ILE A 108 8.88 4.61 -20.82
C ILE A 108 8.82 5.83 -21.73
N TYR A 109 8.79 7.01 -21.11
CA TYR A 109 8.92 8.31 -21.79
C TYR A 109 10.32 8.89 -21.50
N PRO A 110 11.26 8.79 -22.46
CA PRO A 110 12.59 9.34 -22.26
C PRO A 110 12.52 10.86 -22.23
N TRP A 111 13.08 11.46 -21.17
CA TRP A 111 13.09 12.91 -21.01
C TRP A 111 14.12 13.57 -21.91
N SER A 112 13.70 14.64 -22.58
CA SER A 112 14.53 15.61 -23.27
C SER A 112 13.92 17.00 -23.18
N GLU A 113 14.77 18.02 -23.09
CA GLU A 113 14.36 19.41 -23.09
C GLU A 113 13.60 19.77 -24.38
N GLY A 114 12.52 20.55 -24.25
CA GLY A 114 11.70 21.00 -25.39
C GLY A 114 10.75 19.96 -26.00
N ALA A 115 10.71 18.73 -25.49
CA ALA A 115 9.77 17.71 -25.96
C ALA A 115 8.34 17.89 -25.38
N LEU A 116 7.34 17.52 -26.18
CA LEU A 116 5.92 17.55 -25.84
C LEU A 116 5.41 16.13 -25.64
N TYR A 117 5.11 15.74 -24.40
CA TYR A 117 4.67 14.39 -24.06
C TYR A 117 3.14 14.28 -24.06
N GLN A 118 2.63 13.27 -24.75
CA GLN A 118 1.23 12.88 -24.70
C GLN A 118 1.10 11.64 -23.81
N VAL A 119 0.21 11.68 -22.82
CA VAL A 119 0.01 10.58 -21.84
C VAL A 119 -1.16 9.68 -22.23
N TYR A 120 -2.08 10.19 -23.05
CA TYR A 120 -3.28 9.48 -23.50
C TYR A 120 -3.33 9.44 -25.01
N ALA A 121 -3.70 8.30 -25.59
CA ALA A 121 -3.95 8.17 -27.02
C ALA A 121 -5.35 8.67 -27.38
#